data_AF-A0A350M7T1-F1
#
_entry.id   AF-A0A350M7T1-F1
#
_cell.length_a   1.000
_cell.length_b   1.000
_cell.length_c   1.000
_cell.angle_alpha   90.00
_cell.angle_beta   90.00
_cell.angle_gamma   90.00
#
_symmetry.space_group_name_H-M   'P 1'
#
loop_
_entity.id
_entity.type
_entity.pdbx_description
1 polymer ?
#
loop_
_entity_poly.entity_id
_entity_poly.type
_entity_poly.pdbx_seq_one_letter_code
_entity_poly.pdbx_strand_id
1 'polypeptide(L)'
;MEPISEKYSNPSRAIVFGLLVNCLFTLSSKDCTDCPLRELRHNLSIEKKHEFAMGLSDKEIENILEKHEYCYEKRLSELNQW
;
A
#
# COMPACT_ATOMS: atom_id res chain seq x y z
N MET A 1 2.85 -31.13 -15.55
CA MET A 1 2.29 -29.84 -15.10
C MET A 1 2.81 -29.62 -13.70
N GLU A 2 3.75 -28.68 -13.52
CA GLU A 2 4.13 -28.26 -12.17
C GLU A 2 2.91 -27.61 -11.51
N PRO A 3 2.61 -27.91 -10.24
CA PRO A 3 1.48 -27.30 -9.57
C PRO A 3 1.69 -25.78 -9.57
N ILE A 4 0.67 -25.04 -10.00
CA ILE A 4 0.61 -23.58 -9.88
C ILE A 4 0.66 -23.31 -8.38
N SER A 5 1.88 -23.09 -7.94
CA SER A 5 2.34 -22.87 -6.58
C SER A 5 1.32 -22.11 -5.74
N GLU A 6 0.65 -22.84 -4.84
CA GLU A 6 -0.12 -22.31 -3.69
C GLU A 6 0.74 -21.43 -2.76
N LYS A 7 2.01 -21.21 -3.10
CA LYS A 7 3.00 -20.42 -2.36
C LYS A 7 2.94 -18.92 -2.66
N TYR A 8 2.13 -18.45 -3.61
CA TYR A 8 2.25 -17.08 -4.17
C TYR A 8 1.14 -16.07 -3.86
N SER A 9 0.11 -16.41 -3.08
CA SER A 9 -0.93 -15.44 -2.74
C SER A 9 -1.08 -15.32 -1.23
N ASN A 10 -0.20 -14.55 -0.60
CA ASN A 10 -0.56 -13.96 0.68
C ASN A 10 -1.48 -12.76 0.36
N PRO A 11 -2.78 -12.78 0.73
CA PRO A 11 -3.73 -11.74 0.36
C PRO A 11 -3.25 -10.34 0.75
N SER A 12 -2.55 -10.22 1.88
CA SER A 12 -2.03 -8.94 2.37
C SER A 12 -0.95 -8.36 1.46
N ARG A 13 -0.10 -9.20 0.84
CA ARG A 13 0.88 -8.74 -0.17
C ARG A 13 0.19 -8.23 -1.43
N ALA A 14 -0.86 -8.93 -1.87
CA ALA A 14 -1.65 -8.50 -3.02
C ALA A 14 -2.37 -7.17 -2.74
N ILE A 15 -2.87 -6.97 -1.52
CA ILE A 15 -3.46 -5.68 -1.09
C ILE A 15 -2.40 -4.58 -1.13
N VAL A 16 -1.22 -4.78 -0.51
CA VAL A 16 -0.14 -3.77 -0.55
C VAL A 16 0.27 -3.44 -1.98
N PHE A 17 0.39 -4.43 -2.86
CA PHE A 17 0.65 -4.20 -4.27
C PHE A 17 -0.46 -3.37 -4.93
N GLY A 18 -1.73 -3.74 -4.71
CA GLY A 18 -2.89 -2.99 -5.21
C GLY A 18 -2.89 -1.53 -4.74
N LEU A 19 -2.52 -1.28 -3.49
CA LEU A 19 -2.37 0.06 -2.93
C LEU A 19 -1.17 0.80 -3.54
N LEU A 20 -0.03 0.17 -3.79
CA LEU A 20 1.10 0.81 -4.49
C LEU A 20 0.74 1.28 -5.91
N VAL A 21 -0.22 0.62 -6.55
CA VAL A 21 -0.74 1.04 -7.86
C VAL A 21 -1.77 2.16 -7.71
N ASN A 22 -2.72 2.01 -6.78
CA ASN A 22 -3.94 2.81 -6.73
C ASN A 22 -4.10 3.70 -5.49
N CYS A 23 -3.04 3.90 -4.68
CA CYS A 23 -3.11 4.73 -3.49
C CYS A 23 -3.68 6.12 -3.81
N LEU A 24 -4.70 6.52 -3.05
CA LEU A 24 -5.41 7.79 -3.21
C LEU A 24 -4.65 8.99 -2.65
N PHE A 25 -3.58 8.73 -1.88
CA PHE A 25 -2.68 9.75 -1.37
C PHE A 25 -1.66 10.11 -2.45
N THR A 26 -1.53 11.41 -2.68
CA THR A 26 -0.60 12.00 -3.65
C THR A 26 0.49 12.75 -2.91
N LEU A 27 1.47 13.28 -3.65
CA LEU A 27 2.51 14.16 -3.10
C LEU A 27 1.99 15.54 -2.64
N SER A 28 0.68 15.76 -2.65
CA SER A 28 0.06 16.97 -2.09
C SER A 28 0.30 17.09 -0.59
N SER A 29 0.51 18.32 -0.10
CA SER A 29 0.67 18.63 1.33
C SER A 29 -0.62 18.45 2.14
N LYS A 30 -1.77 18.28 1.47
CA LYS A 30 -3.07 17.99 2.08
C LYS A 30 -3.27 16.51 2.38
N ASP A 31 -2.44 15.64 1.81
CA ASP A 31 -2.51 14.20 2.06
C ASP A 31 -1.65 13.83 3.27
N CYS A 32 -1.99 12.70 3.91
CA CYS A 32 -1.23 12.15 5.01
C CYS A 32 0.24 11.93 4.60
N THR A 33 1.14 12.78 5.11
CA THR A 33 2.57 12.75 4.76
C THR A 33 3.24 11.46 5.18
N ASP A 34 2.68 10.79 6.18
CA ASP A 34 3.27 9.64 6.85
C ASP A 34 2.87 8.31 6.20
N CYS A 35 2.05 8.34 5.13
CA CYS A 35 1.65 7.12 4.42
C CYS A 35 2.86 6.56 3.64
N PRO A 36 3.36 5.35 3.99
CA PRO A 36 4.57 4.79 3.36
C PRO A 36 4.40 4.51 1.86
N LEU A 37 3.15 4.36 1.39
CA LEU A 37 2.83 4.06 0.00
C LEU A 37 2.82 5.31 -0.90
N ARG A 38 2.81 6.51 -0.32
CA ARG A 38 2.68 7.80 -1.02
C ARG A 38 3.81 8.01 -2.02
N GLU A 39 5.06 7.88 -1.59
CA GLU A 39 6.22 8.07 -2.47
C GLU A 39 6.45 6.86 -3.37
N LEU A 40 6.31 5.65 -2.82
CA LEU A 40 6.54 4.40 -3.55
C LEU A 40 5.61 4.25 -4.75
N ARG A 41 4.37 4.78 -4.67
CA ARG A 41 3.45 4.80 -5.80
C ARG A 41 3.99 5.59 -7.00
N HIS A 42 4.66 6.71 -6.77
CA HIS A 42 5.11 7.61 -7.84
C HIS A 42 6.51 7.27 -8.35
N ASN A 43 7.36 6.71 -7.49
CA ASN A 43 8.78 6.53 -7.78
C ASN A 43 9.14 5.13 -8.30
N LEU A 44 8.25 4.15 -8.17
CA LEU A 44 8.51 2.77 -8.60
C LEU A 44 7.76 2.40 -9.88
N SER A 45 8.41 1.64 -10.76
CA SER A 45 7.73 0.95 -11.86
C SER A 45 6.79 -0.13 -11.33
N ILE A 46 5.92 -0.67 -12.18
CA ILE A 46 4.97 -1.71 -11.76
C ILE A 46 5.70 -2.99 -11.30
N GLU A 47 6.79 -3.36 -11.97
CA GLU A 47 7.63 -4.50 -11.60
C GLU A 47 8.29 -4.27 -10.24
N LYS A 48 8.82 -3.06 -10.00
CA LYS A 48 9.45 -2.70 -8.74
C LYS A 48 8.45 -2.65 -7.58
N LYS A 49 7.20 -2.26 -7.83
CA LYS A 49 6.12 -2.33 -6.83
C LYS A 49 5.79 -3.77 -6.46
N HIS A 50 5.76 -4.66 -7.45
CA HIS A 50 5.52 -6.09 -7.20
C HIS A 50 6.68 -6.71 -6.41
N GLU A 51 7.93 -6.49 -6.84
CA GLU A 51 9.13 -6.94 -6.12
C GLU A 51 9.14 -6.43 -4.67
N PHE A 52 8.82 -5.16 -4.47
CA PHE A 52 8.72 -4.57 -3.14
C PHE A 52 7.68 -5.31 -2.29
N ALA A 53 6.43 -5.42 -2.76
CA ALA A 53 5.35 -6.05 -2.01
C ALA A 53 5.65 -7.53 -1.65
N MET A 54 6.31 -8.25 -2.57
CA MET A 54 6.69 -9.64 -2.34
C MET A 54 7.91 -9.78 -1.40
N GLY A 55 8.79 -8.78 -1.36
CA GLY A 55 9.98 -8.76 -0.50
C GLY A 55 9.72 -8.39 0.96
N LEU A 56 8.53 -7.88 1.29
CA LEU A 56 8.17 -7.49 2.65
C LEU A 56 7.96 -8.72 3.56
N SER A 57 8.36 -8.59 4.82
CA SER A 57 7.93 -9.47 5.90
C SER A 57 6.46 -9.21 6.28
N ASP A 58 5.82 -10.19 6.93
CA ASP A 58 4.42 -10.04 7.35
C ASP A 58 4.22 -8.87 8.32
N LYS A 59 5.19 -8.63 9.21
CA LYS A 59 5.18 -7.48 10.12
C LYS A 59 5.29 -6.14 9.40
N GLU A 60 6.08 -6.05 8.34
CA GLU A 60 6.16 -4.83 7.54
C GLU A 60 4.87 -4.57 6.77
N ILE A 61 4.23 -5.63 6.27
CA ILE A 61 2.92 -5.55 5.61
C ILE A 61 1.87 -5.03 6.58
N GLU A 62 1.78 -5.60 7.78
CA GLU A 62 0.86 -5.16 8.83
C GLU A 62 1.06 -3.67 9.15
N ASN A 63 2.30 -3.25 9.43
CA ASN A 63 2.63 -1.85 9.70
C ASN A 63 2.25 -0.91 8.55
N ILE A 64 2.42 -1.34 7.30
CA ILE A 64 2.06 -0.53 6.13
C ILE A 64 0.55 -0.37 6.04
N LEU A 65 -0.21 -1.46 6.26
CA LEU A 65 -1.66 -1.45 6.19
C LEU A 65 -2.26 -0.61 7.32
N GLU A 66 -1.81 -0.78 8.56
CA GLU A 66 -2.26 0.03 9.71
C GLU A 66 -2.02 1.53 9.48
N LYS A 67 -0.82 1.90 9.00
CA LYS A 67 -0.51 3.31 8.68
C LYS A 67 -1.37 3.84 7.54
N HIS A 68 -1.63 3.03 6.53
CA HIS A 68 -2.47 3.42 5.40
C HIS A 68 -3.93 3.63 5.86
N GLU A 69 -4.45 2.73 6.68
CA GLU A 69 -5.79 2.81 7.26
C GLU A 69 -5.93 4.06 8.13
N TYR A 70 -4.99 4.31 9.04
CA TYR A 70 -4.96 5.55 9.84
C TYR A 70 -5.02 6.82 8.98
N CYS A 71 -4.20 6.88 7.92
CA CYS A 71 -4.22 8.00 6.99
C CYS A 71 -5.56 8.14 6.26
N TYR A 72 -6.22 7.03 5.95
CA TYR A 72 -7.51 6.99 5.27
C TYR A 72 -8.64 7.47 6.18
N GLU A 73 -8.69 7.00 7.42
CA GLU A 73 -9.65 7.45 8.44
C GLU A 73 -9.50 8.95 8.74
N LYS A 74 -8.27 9.44 8.85
CA LYS A 74 -7.99 10.87 9.04
C LYS A 74 -8.56 11.69 7.88
N ARG A 75 -8.29 11.28 6.64
CA ARG A 75 -8.82 11.95 5.45
C ARG A 75 -10.35 11.93 5.41
N LEU A 76 -10.99 10.81 5.77
CA LEU A 76 -12.46 10.73 5.86
C LEU A 76 -13.01 11.69 6.91
N SER A 77 -12.35 11.77 8.06
CA SER A 77 -12.75 12.68 9.14
C SER A 77 -12.68 14.14 8.72
N GLU A 78 -11.63 14.54 8.01
CA GLU A 78 -11.48 15.91 7.48
C GLU A 78 -12.51 16.23 6.39
N LEU A 79 -12.90 15.26 5.56
CA LEU A 79 -13.93 15.43 4.53
C LEU A 79 -15.34 15.57 5.11
N ASN A 80 -15.61 14.94 6.25
CA ASN A 80 -16.93 14.94 6.90
C ASN A 80 -17.15 16.11 7.87
N GLN A 81 -16.21 17.05 7.99
CA GLN A 81 -16.34 18.26 8.83
C GLN A 81 -17.11 19.42 8.15
N TRP A 82 -18.05 19.11 7.25
CA TRP A 82 -18.89 20.09 6.55
C TRP A 82 -20.21 20.35 7.27
#